data_AF-A0A0P7N8F5-F1
#
_entry.id   AF-A0A0P7N8F5-F1
#
_cell.length_a   1.000
_cell.length_b   1.000
_cell.length_c   1.000
_cell.angle_alpha   90.00
_cell.angle_beta   90.00
_cell.angle_gamma   90.00
#
_symmetry.space_group_name_H-M   'P 1'
#
loop_
_entity.id
_entity.type
_entity.pdbx_description
1 polymer ?
#
loop_
_entity_poly.entity_id
_entity_poly.type
_entity_poly.pdbx_seq_one_letter_code
_entity_poly.pdbx_strand_id
1 'polypeptide(L)'
;MKWLIYLYPRSWRIRYGDEIIDLLEQKDWSFFLIIDLLWGIIDAWHSEINERQVFGIRLSYVLLLLGLINILVILQYRTTQGVFLLEQIALIFAMASFLIAVSIFAVNLFKEGFQNAFSIKTKLSKMGLGFMGLYVLNFIVFLVIAN
;
A
#
# COMPACT_ATOMS: atom_id res chain seq x y z
N MET A 1 19.42 -6.56 19.20
CA MET A 1 18.16 -6.00 18.66
C MET A 1 18.29 -4.54 18.20
N LYS A 2 19.50 -3.95 18.14
CA LYS A 2 19.70 -2.54 17.71
C LYS A 2 19.26 -2.25 16.27
N TRP A 3 18.98 -3.28 15.48
CA TRP A 3 18.46 -3.12 14.12
C TRP A 3 17.02 -2.60 14.10
N LEU A 4 16.25 -2.78 15.18
CA LEU A 4 14.84 -2.40 15.22
C LEU A 4 14.63 -0.88 15.11
N ILE A 5 15.61 -0.09 15.56
CA ILE A 5 15.56 1.36 15.41
C ILE A 5 15.49 1.80 13.94
N TYR A 6 16.08 1.03 13.02
CA TYR A 6 16.05 1.36 11.59
C TYR A 6 14.65 1.24 10.98
N LEU A 7 13.72 0.55 11.66
CA LEU A 7 12.32 0.50 11.26
C LEU A 7 11.60 1.83 11.50
N TYR A 8 12.08 2.70 12.40
CA TYR A 8 11.52 4.03 12.56
C TYR A 8 11.96 4.96 11.41
N PRO A 9 11.11 5.91 10.97
CA PRO A 9 11.49 6.90 9.97
C PRO A 9 12.67 7.77 10.44
N ARG A 10 13.45 8.30 9.48
CA ARG A 10 14.72 8.99 9.78
C ARG A 10 14.56 10.17 10.74
N SER A 11 13.49 10.94 10.61
CA SER A 11 13.13 12.08 11.46
C SER A 11 12.88 11.67 12.92
N TRP A 12 12.27 10.50 13.14
CA TRP A 12 11.99 9.94 14.45
C TRP A 12 13.24 9.36 15.10
N ARG A 13 14.11 8.70 14.32
CA ARG A 13 15.41 8.22 14.83
C ARG A 13 16.29 9.36 15.34
N ILE A 14 16.21 10.54 14.74
CA ILE A 14 16.97 11.72 15.19
C ILE A 14 16.39 12.31 16.48
N ARG A 15 15.08 12.18 16.72
CA ARG A 15 14.39 12.77 17.88
C ARG A 15 14.32 11.85 19.10
N TYR A 16 14.01 10.58 18.89
CA TYR A 16 13.71 9.59 19.93
C TYR A 16 14.64 8.38 19.88
N GLY A 17 15.68 8.44 19.05
CA GLY A 17 16.56 7.28 18.83
C GLY A 17 17.27 6.80 20.08
N ASP A 18 17.75 7.73 20.91
CA ASP A 18 18.47 7.39 22.14
C ASP A 18 17.54 6.73 23.17
N GLU A 19 16.33 7.26 23.35
CA GLU A 19 15.30 6.66 24.23
C GLU A 19 14.88 5.26 23.77
N ILE A 20 14.72 5.06 22.46
CA ILE A 20 14.39 3.75 21.88
C ILE A 20 15.56 2.79 22.07
N ILE A 21 16.81 3.23 21.93
CA ILE A 21 18.00 2.39 22.17
C ILE A 21 18.06 1.95 23.63
N ASP A 22 17.80 2.85 24.57
CA ASP A 22 17.79 2.53 26.01
C ASP A 22 16.70 1.49 26.34
N LEU A 23 15.52 1.60 25.73
CA LEU A 23 14.46 0.59 25.84
C LEU A 23 14.86 -0.76 25.21
N LEU A 24 15.58 -0.75 24.10
CA LEU A 24 16.11 -1.95 23.44
C LEU A 24 17.31 -2.59 24.20
N GLU A 25 17.93 -1.89 25.16
CA GLU A 25 19.02 -2.42 25.99
C GLU A 25 18.52 -3.00 27.33
N GLN A 26 17.25 -2.79 27.70
CA GLN A 26 16.65 -3.45 28.84
C GLN A 26 16.61 -4.98 28.64
N LYS A 27 16.88 -5.72 29.72
CA LYS A 27 17.06 -7.18 29.68
C LYS A 27 15.74 -7.95 29.77
N ASP A 28 14.68 -7.32 30.27
CA ASP A 28 13.37 -7.94 30.55
C ASP A 28 12.36 -7.66 29.44
N TRP A 29 12.48 -8.44 28.37
CA TRP A 29 11.59 -8.32 27.21
C TRP A 29 10.26 -9.02 27.48
N SER A 30 9.22 -8.24 27.77
CA SER A 30 7.85 -8.73 27.71
C SER A 30 7.37 -8.78 26.26
N PHE A 31 6.62 -9.82 25.89
CA PHE A 31 5.96 -9.93 24.59
C PHE A 31 5.07 -8.70 24.28
N PHE A 32 4.48 -8.11 25.32
CA PHE A 32 3.69 -6.88 25.21
C PHE A 32 4.55 -5.67 24.82
N LEU A 33 5.79 -5.60 25.27
CA LEU A 33 6.72 -4.52 24.94
C LEU A 33 7.13 -4.57 23.47
N ILE A 34 7.26 -5.76 22.89
CA ILE A 34 7.51 -5.93 21.45
C ILE A 34 6.32 -5.42 20.62
N ILE A 35 5.09 -5.75 21.03
CA ILE A 35 3.88 -5.27 20.34
C ILE A 35 3.76 -3.75 20.43
N ASP A 36 4.02 -3.18 21.61
CA ASP A 36 3.96 -1.74 21.83
C ASP A 36 4.99 -1.00 20.96
N LEU A 37 6.20 -1.54 20.87
CA LEU A 37 7.28 -1.01 20.03
C LEU A 37 6.94 -1.10 18.54
N LEU A 38 6.31 -2.19 18.09
CA LEU A 38 5.79 -2.32 16.72
C LEU A 38 4.67 -1.32 16.44
N TRP A 39 3.81 -1.06 17.42
CA TRP A 39 2.74 -0.06 17.29
C TRP A 39 3.31 1.36 17.17
N GLY A 40 4.33 1.67 17.97
CA GLY A 40 5.06 2.94 17.90
C GLY A 40 5.75 3.16 16.54
N ILE A 41 6.27 2.11 15.91
CA ILE A 41 6.81 2.18 14.54
C ILE A 41 5.71 2.58 13.55
N ILE A 42 4.54 1.93 13.63
CA ILE A 42 3.42 2.18 12.72
C ILE A 42 2.92 3.62 12.87
N ASP A 43 2.79 4.11 14.11
CA ASP A 43 2.32 5.47 14.38
C ASP A 43 3.34 6.53 13.92
N ALA A 44 4.63 6.29 14.15
CA ALA A 44 5.70 7.16 13.66
C ALA A 44 5.69 7.31 12.13
N TRP A 45 5.50 6.20 11.40
CA TRP A 45 5.32 6.24 9.94
C TRP A 45 4.03 6.92 9.54
N HIS A 46 2.93 6.71 10.27
CA HIS A 46 1.67 7.37 9.98
C HIS A 46 1.81 8.89 10.07
N SER A 47 2.49 9.40 11.10
CA SER A 47 2.77 10.82 11.28
C SER A 47 3.68 11.39 10.18
N GLU A 48 4.78 10.70 9.85
CA GLU A 48 5.70 11.13 8.78
C GLU A 48 5.01 11.18 7.40
N ILE A 49 4.14 10.20 7.11
CA ILE A 49 3.34 10.16 5.87
C ILE A 49 2.31 11.30 5.85
N ASN A 50 1.76 11.67 7.01
CA ASN A 50 0.78 12.75 7.13
C ASN A 50 1.45 14.14 6.96
N GLU A 51 2.65 14.33 7.51
CA GLU A 51 3.45 15.55 7.30
C GLU A 51 3.89 15.71 5.83
N ARG A 52 4.18 14.60 5.13
CA ARG A 52 4.54 14.62 3.70
C ARG A 52 3.35 14.71 2.74
N GLN A 53 2.10 14.65 3.23
CA GLN A 53 0.89 14.87 2.41
C GLN A 53 0.66 16.35 2.03
N VAL A 54 1.57 17.26 2.38
CA VAL A 54 1.51 18.70 2.03
C VAL A 54 1.79 19.00 0.54
N PHE A 55 2.04 18.00 -0.31
CA PHE A 55 2.15 18.21 -1.77
C PHE A 55 0.84 18.06 -2.58
N GLY A 56 -0.33 18.08 -1.93
CA GLY A 56 -1.60 18.48 -2.56
C GLY A 56 -2.21 17.56 -3.64
N ILE A 57 -1.52 16.50 -4.07
CA ILE A 57 -2.04 15.57 -5.07
C ILE A 57 -2.67 14.38 -4.36
N ARG A 58 -4.00 14.24 -4.47
CA ARG A 58 -4.68 13.02 -3.99
C ARG A 58 -4.13 11.82 -4.75
N LEU A 59 -3.62 10.82 -4.01
CA LEU A 59 -3.14 9.55 -4.56
C LEU A 59 -4.15 8.90 -5.51
N SER A 60 -5.45 9.13 -5.31
CA SER A 60 -6.52 8.72 -6.22
C SER A 60 -6.37 9.25 -7.64
N TYR A 61 -5.86 10.48 -7.83
CA TYR A 61 -5.62 11.05 -9.15
C TYR A 61 -4.38 10.46 -9.82
N VAL A 62 -3.33 10.17 -9.04
CA VAL A 62 -2.13 9.48 -9.55
C VAL A 62 -2.48 8.08 -10.04
N LEU A 63 -3.33 7.36 -9.28
CA LEU A 63 -3.79 6.02 -9.65
C LEU A 63 -4.72 6.02 -10.88
N LEU A 64 -5.61 7.00 -10.99
CA LEU A 64 -6.48 7.17 -12.16
C LEU A 64 -5.66 7.49 -13.41
N LEU A 65 -4.63 8.34 -13.28
CA LEU A 65 -3.70 8.68 -14.34
C LEU A 65 -2.89 7.46 -14.79
N LEU A 66 -2.38 6.65 -13.85
CA LEU A 66 -1.71 5.38 -14.18
C LEU A 66 -2.64 4.39 -14.90
N GLY A 67 -3.91 4.30 -14.49
CA GLY A 67 -4.92 3.48 -15.16
C GLY A 67 -5.19 3.93 -16.60
N LEU A 68 -5.29 5.25 -16.83
CA LEU A 68 -5.47 5.82 -18.17
C LEU A 68 -4.24 5.62 -19.07
N ILE A 69 -3.03 5.77 -18.52
CA ILE A 69 -1.79 5.46 -19.25
C ILE A 69 -1.79 4.00 -19.69
N ASN A 70 -2.20 3.09 -18.81
CA ASN A 70 -2.21 1.66 -19.12
C ASN A 70 -3.16 1.35 -20.30
N ILE A 71 -4.37 1.93 -20.28
CA ILE A 71 -5.36 1.81 -21.38
C ILE A 71 -4.79 2.35 -22.70
N LEU A 72 -4.09 3.49 -22.67
CA LEU A 72 -3.48 4.09 -23.87
C LEU A 72 -2.35 3.23 -24.45
N VAL A 73 -1.48 2.70 -23.59
CA VAL A 73 -0.40 1.80 -24.01
C VAL A 73 -0.97 0.55 -24.69
N ILE A 74 -2.03 -0.04 -24.13
CA ILE A 74 -2.72 -1.21 -24.70
C ILE A 74 -3.32 -0.91 -26.08
N LEU A 75 -4.01 0.23 -26.22
CA LEU A 75 -4.60 0.64 -27.50
C LEU A 75 -3.54 0.85 -28.58
N GLN A 76 -2.40 1.43 -28.21
CA GLN A 76 -1.31 1.71 -29.13
C GLN A 76 -0.54 0.43 -29.53
N TYR A 77 -0.35 -0.51 -28.60
CA TYR A 77 0.40 -1.75 -28.82
C TYR A 77 -0.39 -2.85 -29.56
N ARG A 78 -1.73 -2.80 -29.58
CA ARG A 78 -2.56 -3.70 -30.42
C ARG A 78 -2.19 -3.64 -31.90
N THR A 79 -1.52 -2.56 -32.32
CA THR A 79 -1.08 -2.31 -33.70
C THR A 79 0.26 -3.01 -34.04
N THR A 80 1.03 -3.47 -33.05
CA THR A 80 2.40 -3.97 -33.28
C THR A 80 2.61 -5.30 -32.56
N GLN A 81 2.85 -6.36 -33.34
CA GLN A 81 2.96 -7.75 -32.90
C GLN A 81 3.89 -7.93 -31.67
N GLY A 82 3.34 -8.42 -30.56
CA GLY A 82 4.05 -8.69 -29.30
C GLY A 82 3.15 -9.26 -28.20
N VAL A 83 2.37 -10.30 -28.52
CA VAL A 83 1.23 -10.77 -27.70
C VAL A 83 1.66 -11.42 -26.37
N PHE A 84 2.80 -12.14 -26.34
CA PHE A 84 3.22 -12.92 -25.17
C PHE A 84 3.72 -12.12 -23.95
N LEU A 85 4.39 -10.98 -24.16
CA LEU A 85 4.88 -10.14 -23.05
C LEU A 85 3.75 -9.32 -22.42
N LEU A 86 2.75 -8.93 -23.22
CA LEU A 86 1.67 -8.04 -22.79
C LEU A 86 0.69 -8.76 -21.85
N GLU A 87 0.38 -10.03 -22.11
CA GLU A 87 -0.43 -10.86 -21.22
C GLU A 87 0.18 -10.98 -19.82
N GLN A 88 1.48 -11.27 -19.75
CA GLN A 88 2.20 -11.42 -18.49
C GLN A 88 2.25 -10.10 -17.73
N ILE A 89 2.49 -8.98 -18.43
CA ILE A 89 2.49 -7.64 -17.81
C ILE A 89 1.09 -7.32 -17.26
N ALA A 90 0.02 -7.53 -18.05
CA ALA A 90 -1.35 -7.26 -17.61
C ALA A 90 -1.73 -8.11 -16.38
N LEU A 91 -1.32 -9.39 -16.37
CA LEU A 91 -1.54 -10.28 -15.23
C LEU A 91 -0.78 -9.82 -13.98
N ILE A 92 0.49 -9.42 -14.12
CA ILE A 92 1.30 -8.90 -13.00
C ILE A 92 0.67 -7.64 -12.42
N PHE A 93 0.21 -6.71 -13.27
CA PHE A 93 -0.50 -5.50 -12.81
C PHE A 93 -1.82 -5.82 -12.11
N ALA A 94 -2.57 -6.81 -12.61
CA ALA A 94 -3.78 -7.29 -11.95
C ALA A 94 -3.45 -7.85 -10.56
N MET A 95 -2.48 -8.77 -10.46
CA MET A 95 -2.07 -9.39 -9.19
C MET A 95 -1.55 -8.37 -8.18
N ALA A 96 -0.72 -7.41 -8.61
CA ALA A 96 -0.22 -6.35 -7.75
C ALA A 96 -1.35 -5.47 -7.21
N SER A 97 -2.31 -5.12 -8.05
CA SER A 97 -3.47 -4.30 -7.66
C SER A 97 -4.37 -5.05 -6.68
N PHE A 98 -4.58 -6.34 -6.90
CA PHE A 98 -5.32 -7.20 -5.98
C PHE A 98 -4.65 -7.29 -4.62
N LEU A 99 -3.33 -7.53 -4.59
CA LEU A 99 -2.58 -7.64 -3.34
C LEU A 99 -2.61 -6.32 -2.53
N ILE A 100 -2.52 -5.17 -3.20
CA ILE A 100 -2.68 -3.86 -2.57
C ILE A 100 -4.10 -3.68 -2.05
N ALA A 101 -5.13 -4.05 -2.81
CA ALA A 101 -6.52 -3.96 -2.38
C ALA A 101 -6.79 -4.79 -1.11
N VAL A 102 -6.31 -6.04 -1.08
CA VAL A 102 -6.45 -6.95 0.08
C VAL A 102 -5.70 -6.39 1.29
N SER A 103 -4.49 -5.87 1.10
CA SER A 103 -3.70 -5.27 2.18
C SER A 103 -4.40 -4.04 2.78
N ILE A 104 -4.92 -3.14 1.92
CA ILE A 104 -5.69 -1.97 2.37
C ILE A 104 -6.96 -2.41 3.10
N PHE A 105 -7.66 -3.42 2.59
CA PHE A 105 -8.85 -3.95 3.22
C PHE A 105 -8.56 -4.54 4.59
N ALA A 106 -7.49 -5.34 4.74
CA ALA A 106 -7.06 -5.89 6.02
C ALA A 106 -6.76 -4.77 7.02
N VAL A 107 -5.98 -3.76 6.62
CA VAL A 107 -5.69 -2.59 7.46
C VAL A 107 -6.97 -1.84 7.85
N ASN A 108 -7.90 -1.67 6.91
CA ASN A 108 -9.19 -1.03 7.17
C ASN A 108 -10.06 -1.84 8.15
N LEU A 109 -10.02 -3.17 8.06
CA LEU A 109 -10.74 -4.08 8.95
C LEU A 109 -10.22 -4.00 10.39
N PHE A 110 -8.91 -3.94 10.57
CA PHE A 110 -8.32 -3.74 11.90
C PHE A 110 -8.56 -2.34 12.46
N LYS A 111 -8.52 -1.31 11.62
CA LYS A 111 -8.62 0.09 12.07
C LYS A 111 -10.06 0.52 12.39
N GLU A 112 -11.02 0.16 11.53
CA GLU A 112 -12.37 0.72 11.56
C GLU A 112 -13.42 -0.31 11.99
N GLY A 113 -13.01 -1.58 12.14
CA GLY A 113 -13.89 -2.70 12.46
C GLY A 113 -14.65 -3.24 11.25
N PHE A 114 -15.22 -4.44 11.39
CA PHE A 114 -15.80 -5.22 10.29
C PHE A 114 -16.89 -4.47 9.52
N GLN A 115 -17.86 -3.84 10.21
CA GLN A 115 -18.97 -3.13 9.56
C GLN A 115 -18.51 -1.92 8.74
N ASN A 116 -17.56 -1.14 9.25
CA ASN A 116 -17.08 0.05 8.55
C ASN A 116 -16.09 -0.30 7.43
N ALA A 117 -15.36 -1.41 7.56
CA ALA A 117 -14.41 -1.86 6.57
C ALA A 117 -15.07 -2.29 5.25
N PHE A 118 -16.27 -2.88 5.32
CA PHE A 118 -17.12 -3.16 4.16
C PHE A 118 -17.93 -1.95 3.68
N SER A 119 -17.94 -0.84 4.42
CA SER A 119 -18.63 0.38 4.02
C SER A 119 -17.73 1.27 3.16
N ILE A 120 -18.30 2.05 2.22
CA ILE A 120 -17.55 3.03 1.40
C ILE A 120 -17.26 4.32 2.21
N LYS A 121 -17.57 4.36 3.51
CA LYS A 121 -17.45 5.59 4.30
C LYS A 121 -15.99 5.97 4.57
N THR A 122 -15.12 4.99 4.76
CA THR A 122 -13.72 5.23 5.15
C THR A 122 -12.84 5.51 3.93
N LYS A 123 -11.80 6.33 4.12
CA LYS A 123 -10.83 6.66 3.05
C LYS A 123 -10.12 5.40 2.53
N LEU A 124 -9.76 4.49 3.44
CA LEU A 124 -9.12 3.22 3.10
C LEU A 124 -10.06 2.31 2.31
N SER A 125 -11.35 2.23 2.68
CA SER A 125 -12.32 1.44 1.90
C SER A 125 -12.45 1.95 0.46
N LYS A 126 -12.55 3.27 0.28
CA LYS A 126 -12.58 3.89 -1.07
C LYS A 126 -11.33 3.57 -1.87
N MET A 127 -10.16 3.61 -1.24
CA MET A 127 -8.90 3.27 -1.89
C MET A 127 -8.82 1.78 -2.26
N GLY A 128 -9.18 0.89 -1.33
CA GLY A 128 -9.21 -0.56 -1.57
C GLY A 128 -10.16 -0.91 -2.70
N LEU A 129 -11.34 -0.29 -2.75
CA LEU A 129 -12.32 -0.47 -3.82
C LEU A 129 -11.79 0.05 -5.17
N GLY A 130 -11.03 1.14 -5.16
CA GLY A 130 -10.33 1.65 -6.35
C GLY A 130 -9.29 0.66 -6.90
N PHE A 131 -8.46 0.08 -6.03
CA PHE A 131 -7.49 -0.95 -6.44
C PHE A 131 -8.15 -2.25 -6.87
N MET A 132 -9.28 -2.63 -6.24
CA MET A 132 -10.08 -3.78 -6.66
C MET A 132 -10.67 -3.55 -8.06
N GLY A 133 -11.14 -2.33 -8.34
CA GLY A 133 -11.57 -1.94 -9.70
C GLY A 133 -10.43 -2.01 -10.71
N LEU A 134 -9.22 -1.55 -10.33
CA LEU A 134 -8.03 -1.66 -11.17
C LEU A 134 -7.66 -3.11 -11.46
N TYR A 135 -7.75 -3.99 -10.46
CA TYR A 135 -7.58 -5.43 -10.64
C TYR A 135 -8.55 -6.00 -11.68
N VAL A 136 -9.85 -5.73 -11.52
CA VAL A 136 -10.88 -6.24 -12.45
C VAL A 136 -10.62 -5.76 -13.87
N LEU A 137 -10.29 -4.49 -14.06
CA LEU A 137 -9.98 -3.93 -15.39
C LEU A 137 -8.76 -4.61 -16.03
N ASN A 138 -7.64 -4.72 -15.31
CA ASN A 138 -6.45 -5.39 -15.83
C ASN A 138 -6.68 -6.88 -16.08
N PHE A 139 -7.51 -7.53 -15.28
CA PHE A 139 -7.86 -8.93 -15.47
C PHE A 139 -8.74 -9.15 -16.71
N ILE A 140 -9.72 -8.28 -16.95
CA ILE A 140 -10.51 -8.30 -18.21
C ILE A 140 -9.59 -8.08 -19.41
N VAL A 141 -8.66 -7.12 -19.31
CA VAL A 141 -7.66 -6.87 -20.35
C VAL A 141 -6.83 -8.12 -20.62
N PHE A 142 -6.34 -8.79 -19.57
CA PHE A 142 -5.62 -10.05 -19.71
C PHE A 142 -6.47 -11.11 -20.44
N LEU A 143 -7.73 -11.30 -20.06
CA LEU A 143 -8.63 -12.26 -20.72
C LEU A 143 -8.90 -11.93 -22.19
N VAL A 144 -8.95 -10.65 -22.55
CA VAL A 144 -9.17 -10.19 -23.94
C VAL A 144 -7.90 -10.36 -24.78
N ILE A 145 -6.71 -10.29 -24.19
CA ILE A 145 -5.45 -10.49 -24.91
C ILE A 145 -5.12 -11.98 -25.04
N ALA A 146 -5.39 -12.77 -24.00
CA ALA A 146 -5.09 -14.20 -23.94
C ALA A 146 -6.04 -15.09 -24.78
N ASN A 147 -7.04 -14.50 -25.44
CA ASN A 147 -8.08 -15.17 -26.22
C ASN A 147 -8.13 -14.60 -27.64
#